data_AF-A0A7J2U1T1-F1
#
_entry.id   AF-A0A7J2U1T1-F1
#
_cell.length_a   1.000
_cell.length_b   1.000
_cell.length_c   1.000
_cell.angle_alpha   90.00
_cell.angle_beta   90.00
_cell.angle_gamma   90.00
#
_symmetry.space_group_name_H-M   'P 1'
#
loop_
_entity.id
_entity.type
_entity.pdbx_description
1 polymer ?
#
loop_
_entity_poly.entity_id
_entity_poly.type
_entity_poly.pdbx_seq_one_letter_code
_entity_poly.pdbx_strand_id
1 'polypeptide(L)' 'MPTPPSLSPGSREFWRYVDRISKPLLLIHGDQDKIIPVEASRKTFEKAKSKIKILKIYPGKGHHQSMR' A
#
# COMPACT_ATOMS: atom_id res chain seq x y z
N MET A 1 1.16 16.67 -9.54
CA MET A 1 1.68 15.93 -8.36
C MET A 1 2.87 15.09 -8.82
N PRO A 2 4.03 15.14 -8.14
CA PRO A 2 5.20 14.40 -8.57
C PRO A 2 4.88 12.89 -8.58
N THR A 3 5.22 12.25 -9.68
CA THR A 3 5.17 10.80 -9.89
C THR A 3 5.98 10.11 -8.79
N PRO A 4 5.47 9.01 -8.18
CA PRO A 4 6.27 8.26 -7.22
C PRO A 4 7.55 7.76 -7.92
N PRO A 5 8.73 7.92 -7.28
CA PRO A 5 10.01 7.62 -7.90
C PRO A 5 10.09 6.14 -8.27
N SER A 6 10.44 5.90 -9.53
CA SER A 6 10.79 4.59 -10.12
C SER A 6 9.88 3.42 -9.73
N LEU A 7 8.75 3.29 -10.42
CA LEU A 7 8.00 2.05 -10.40
C LEU A 7 8.82 0.96 -11.10
N SER A 8 9.40 0.03 -10.34
CA SER A 8 9.88 -1.24 -10.88
C SER A 8 8.80 -1.87 -11.79
N PRO A 9 9.16 -2.70 -12.80
CA PRO A 9 8.17 -3.31 -13.68
C PRO A 9 6.97 -3.94 -12.95
N GLY A 10 7.22 -4.64 -11.83
CA GLY A 10 6.16 -5.23 -11.01
C GLY A 10 5.22 -4.21 -10.35
N SER A 11 5.76 -3.08 -9.88
CA SER A 11 4.92 -2.03 -9.29
C SER A 11 4.04 -1.30 -10.33
N ARG A 12 4.49 -1.18 -11.59
CA ARG A 12 3.63 -0.68 -12.68
C ARG A 12 2.44 -1.59 -12.94
N GLU A 13 2.68 -2.89 -12.95
CA GLU A 13 1.62 -3.88 -13.18
C GLU A 13 0.59 -3.86 -12.05
N PHE A 14 1.05 -3.79 -10.79
CA PHE A 14 0.16 -3.62 -9.64
C PHE A 14 -0.76 -2.40 -9.81
N TRP A 15 -0.23 -1.23 -10.16
CA TRP A 15 -1.04 -0.01 -10.32
C TRP A 15 -2.04 -0.07 -11.48
N ARG A 16 -1.81 -0.91 -12.50
CA ARG A 16 -2.78 -1.15 -13.58
C ARG A 16 -4.00 -1.95 -13.11
N TYR A 17 -3.86 -2.72 -12.03
CA TYR A 17 -4.89 -3.66 -11.57
C TYR A 17 -5.41 -3.37 -10.16
N VAL A 18 -4.85 -2.38 -9.45
CA VAL A 18 -5.22 -2.07 -8.06
C VAL A 18 -6.71 -1.81 -7.87
N ASP A 19 -7.39 -1.23 -8.87
CA ASP A 19 -8.82 -0.95 -8.82
C ASP A 19 -9.68 -2.22 -9.00
N ARG A 20 -9.10 -3.33 -9.44
CA ARG A 20 -9.78 -4.63 -9.58
C ARG A 20 -9.87 -5.39 -8.25
N ILE A 21 -9.15 -4.94 -7.22
CA ILE A 21 -9.22 -5.51 -5.87
C ILE A 21 -10.60 -5.19 -5.27
N SER A 22 -11.48 -6.20 -5.25
CA SER A 22 -12.89 -6.07 -4.85
C SER A 22 -13.29 -6.93 -3.64
N LYS A 23 -12.44 -7.89 -3.27
CA LYS A 23 -12.64 -8.76 -2.09
C LYS A 23 -12.28 -8.04 -0.80
N PRO A 24 -12.75 -8.49 0.38
CA PRO A 24 -12.35 -7.93 1.66
C PRO A 24 -10.83 -7.79 1.77
N LEU A 25 -10.35 -6.62 2.18
CA LEU A 25 -8.94 -6.24 2.11
C LEU A 25 -8.46 -5.70 3.46
N LEU A 26 -7.39 -6.30 3.97
CA LEU A 26 -6.63 -5.75 5.10
C LEU A 26 -5.27 -5.30 4.59
N LEU A 27 -4.97 -4.01 4.74
CA LEU A 27 -3.66 -3.43 4.47
C LEU A 27 -2.97 -3.14 5.81
N ILE A 28 -1.75 -3.62 5.95
CA ILE A 28 -0.88 -3.36 7.11
C ILE A 28 0.38 -2.70 6.59
N HIS A 29 0.79 -1.59 7.21
CA HIS A 29 1.98 -0.87 6.78
C HIS A 29 2.65 -0.14 7.95
N GLY A 30 3.99 -0.12 7.98
CA GLY A 30 4.76 0.67 8.94
C GLY A 30 5.13 2.04 8.38
N ASP A 31 4.92 3.13 9.11
CA ASP A 31 5.13 4.48 8.58
C ASP A 31 6.60 4.87 8.38
N GLN A 32 7.55 4.06 8.85
CA GLN A 32 8.99 4.20 8.64
C GLN A 32 9.56 3.18 7.65
N ASP A 33 8.72 2.60 6.79
CA ASP A 33 9.18 1.74 5.70
C ASP A 33 9.98 2.56 4.67
N LYS A 34 11.29 2.26 4.60
CA LYS A 34 12.24 2.91 3.68
C LYS A 34 12.33 2.23 2.31
N ILE A 35 11.69 1.07 2.14
CA ILE A 35 11.69 0.29 0.89
C ILE A 35 10.43 0.62 0.09
N ILE A 36 9.27 0.56 0.74
CA ILE A 36 7.98 0.88 0.13
C ILE A 36 7.34 1.99 0.94
N PRO A 37 7.16 3.21 0.39
CA PRO A 37 6.54 4.30 1.12
C PRO A 37 5.10 3.98 1.55
N VAL A 38 4.70 4.42 2.75
CA VAL A 38 3.36 4.22 3.31
C VAL A 38 2.24 4.76 2.42
N GLU A 39 2.54 5.76 1.59
CA GLU A 39 1.64 6.32 0.59
C GLU A 39 1.19 5.28 -0.43
N ALA A 40 1.97 4.24 -0.70
CA ALA A 40 1.57 3.14 -1.58
C ALA A 40 0.36 2.39 -1.01
N SER A 41 0.36 2.08 0.29
CA SER A 41 -0.79 1.46 0.97
C SER A 41 -1.97 2.42 1.09
N ARG A 42 -1.74 3.72 1.34
CA ARG A 42 -2.83 4.73 1.33
C ARG A 42 -3.51 4.82 -0.03
N LYS A 43 -2.74 4.94 -1.11
CA LYS A 43 -3.26 4.99 -2.49
C LYS A 43 -3.93 3.67 -2.88
N THR A 44 -3.45 2.53 -2.39
CA THR A 44 -4.11 1.23 -2.59
C THR A 44 -5.47 1.21 -1.90
N PHE A 45 -5.55 1.67 -0.64
CA PHE A 45 -6.79 1.78 0.10
C PHE A 45 -7.82 2.66 -0.61
N GLU A 46 -7.39 3.80 -1.15
CA GLU A 46 -8.25 4.70 -1.92
C GLU A 46 -8.76 4.04 -3.21
N LYS A 47 -7.86 3.46 -4.02
CA LYS A 47 -8.18 2.97 -5.37
C LYS A 47 -8.87 1.61 -5.41
N ALA A 48 -8.65 0.74 -4.41
CA ALA A 48 -9.28 -0.57 -4.37
C ALA A 48 -10.82 -0.44 -4.30
N LYS A 49 -11.53 -1.17 -5.16
CA LYS A 49 -13.00 -1.22 -5.21
C LYS A 49 -13.64 -2.10 -4.13
N SER A 50 -12.83 -2.65 -3.22
CA SER A 50 -13.32 -3.43 -2.09
C SER A 50 -14.27 -2.60 -1.22
N LYS A 51 -15.44 -3.19 -0.92
CA LYS A 51 -16.44 -2.61 -0.01
C LYS A 51 -16.07 -2.75 1.47
N ILE A 52 -15.23 -3.75 1.79
CA ILE A 52 -14.77 -4.03 3.15
C ILE A 52 -13.25 -3.90 3.12
N LYS A 53 -12.75 -2.72 3.48
CA LYS A 53 -11.30 -2.45 3.49
C LYS A 53 -10.88 -1.78 4.78
N ILE A 54 -9.76 -2.24 5.34
CA ILE A 54 -9.11 -1.68 6.53
C ILE A 54 -7.66 -1.37 6.18
N LEU A 55 -7.19 -0.19 6.59
CA LEU A 55 -5.77 0.17 6.57
C LEU A 55 -5.30 0.40 8.01
N LYS A 56 -4.35 -0.43 8.46
CA LYS A 56 -3.69 -0.28 9.76
C LYS A 56 -2.25 0.19 9.55
N ILE A 57 -1.97 1.40 10.04
CA ILE A 57 -0.63 1.98 10.04
C ILE A 57 -0.01 1.74 11.41
N TYR A 58 1.22 1.22 11.44
CA TYR A 58 1.99 0.99 12.66
C TYR A 58 3.08 2.06 12.78
N PRO A 59 2.96 2.99 13.76
CA PRO A 59 3.94 4.06 13.95
C PRO A 59 5.31 3.52 14.34
N GLY A 60 6.37 4.11 13.77
CA GLY A 60 7.76 3.77 14.05
C GLY A 60 8.24 2.44 13.45
N LYS A 61 7.42 1.76 12.63
CA LYS A 61 7.76 0.44 12.06
C LYS A 61 8.25 0.55 10.63
N GLY A 62 9.30 -0.20 10.30
CA GLY A 62 9.81 -0.38 8.94
C GLY A 62 9.43 -1.73 8.31
N HIS A 63 9.91 -1.97 7.09
CA HIS A 63 9.51 -3.09 6.21
C HIS A 63 9.55 -4.50 6.86
N HIS A 64 10.60 -4.78 7.64
CA HIS A 64 10.85 -6.10 8.22
C HIS A 64 10.60 -6.17 9.73
N GLN A 65 9.83 -5.23 10.28
CA GLN A 65 9.59 -5.19 11.72
C GLN A 65 8.30 -5.90 12.12
N SER A 66 8.30 -6.45 13.33
CA SER A 66 7.09 -7.02 13.95
C SER A 66 6.01 -5.95 14.09
N MET A 67 4.84 -6.22 13.51
CA MET A 67 3.63 -5.38 13.53
C MET A 67 2.72 -5.77 14.70
N ARG A 68 3.34 -6.00 15.87
CA ARG A 68 2.65 -6.31 17.14
C ARG A 68 2.50 -5.04 17.95
#